data_AF-A0A7Y1Z2A1-F1
#
_entry.id   AF-A0A7Y1Z2A1-F1
#
_cell.length_a   1.000
_cell.length_b   1.000
_cell.length_c   1.000
_cell.angle_alpha   90.00
_cell.angle_beta   90.00
_cell.angle_gamma   90.00
#
_symmetry.space_group_name_H-M   'P 1'
#
loop_
_entity.id
_entity.type
_entity.pdbx_description
1 polymer ?
#
loop_
_entity_poly.entity_id
_entity_poly.type
_entity_poly.pdbx_seq_one_letter_code
_entity_poly.pdbx_strand_id
1 'polypeptide(L)'
;PLARTAGARLEKRHRHAIKRGHGFASQTTAERHRVRIALKKLRYACDFLAGLYPAGPARVYLKRLSVLQNDMGIFNDASVAEQVAGQLCAGVPEAVDGARLVKDWHRHRLDELEPHLVKAWSRFAKARPFWRE
;
A
#
# COMPACT_ATOMS: atom_id res chain seq x y z
N PRO A 1 -10.28 28.85 6.62
CA PRO A 1 -11.51 28.05 6.93
C PRO A 1 -11.69 26.76 6.11
N LEU A 2 -11.22 26.66 4.86
CA LEU A 2 -11.19 25.38 4.13
C LEU A 2 -9.93 24.54 4.44
N ALA A 3 -8.75 25.17 4.45
CA ALA A 3 -7.47 24.50 4.69
C ALA A 3 -7.36 23.84 6.08
N ARG A 4 -7.93 24.45 7.13
CA ARG A 4 -7.94 23.86 8.48
C ARG A 4 -8.75 22.56 8.54
N THR A 5 -9.93 22.55 7.91
CA THR A 5 -10.80 21.37 7.81
C THR A 5 -10.18 20.28 6.94
N ALA A 6 -9.53 20.67 5.83
CA ALA A 6 -8.75 19.78 4.99
C ALA A 6 -7.61 19.10 5.79
N GLY A 7 -6.85 19.87 6.56
CA GLY A 7 -5.75 19.39 7.39
C GLY A 7 -6.23 18.37 8.42
N ALA A 8 -7.34 18.63 9.11
CA ALA A 8 -7.93 17.68 10.05
C ALA A 8 -8.35 16.35 9.38
N ARG A 9 -8.91 16.40 8.16
CA ARG A 9 -9.30 15.21 7.40
C ARG A 9 -8.08 14.40 6.94
N LEU A 10 -7.06 15.06 6.42
CA LEU A 10 -5.79 14.44 6.02
C LEU A 10 -5.10 13.80 7.22
N GLU A 11 -5.05 14.52 8.35
CA GLU A 11 -4.46 14.05 9.60
C GLU A 11 -5.16 12.80 10.13
N LYS A 12 -6.50 12.76 10.10
CA LYS A 12 -7.27 11.58 10.50
C LYS A 12 -6.94 10.38 9.62
N ARG A 13 -6.81 10.55 8.30
CA ARG A 13 -6.48 9.48 7.35
C ARG A 13 -5.04 8.99 7.53
N HIS A 14 -4.09 9.91 7.72
CA HIS A 14 -2.70 9.58 7.99
C HIS A 14 -2.55 8.78 9.28
N ARG A 15 -3.10 9.26 10.41
CA ARG A 15 -3.06 8.52 11.68
C ARG A 15 -3.70 7.14 11.56
N HIS A 16 -4.79 7.03 10.81
CA HIS A 16 -5.40 5.72 10.56
C HIS A 16 -4.45 4.78 9.80
N ALA A 17 -3.79 5.26 8.74
CA ALA A 17 -2.82 4.48 8.00
C ALA A 17 -1.63 4.06 8.89
N ILE A 18 -1.04 5.00 9.64
CA ILE A 18 0.07 4.71 10.58
C ILE A 18 -0.35 3.68 11.62
N LYS A 19 -1.52 3.84 12.24
CA LYS A 19 -2.06 2.89 13.22
C LYS A 19 -2.22 1.50 12.60
N ARG A 20 -2.74 1.42 11.38
CA ARG A 20 -2.95 0.14 10.68
C ARG A 20 -1.64 -0.55 10.33
N GLY A 21 -0.57 0.18 10.03
CA GLY A 21 0.74 -0.39 9.72
C GLY A 21 1.71 -0.41 10.91
N HIS A 22 1.23 -0.28 12.15
CA HIS A 22 2.08 -0.53 13.30
C HIS A 22 2.58 -1.97 13.27
N GLY A 23 3.89 -2.17 13.43
CA GLY A 23 4.51 -3.48 13.29
C GLY A 23 4.48 -4.04 11.86
N PHE A 24 4.43 -3.19 10.83
CA PHE A 24 4.24 -3.58 9.42
C PHE A 24 5.07 -4.81 8.97
N ALA A 25 6.35 -4.89 9.37
CA ALA A 25 7.22 -6.00 9.00
C ALA A 25 6.71 -7.37 9.48
N SER A 26 6.04 -7.43 10.64
CA SER A 26 5.48 -8.66 11.21
C SER A 26 4.00 -8.88 10.86
N GLN A 27 3.42 -8.06 9.99
CA GLN A 27 2.01 -8.18 9.63
C GLN A 27 1.76 -9.30 8.63
N THR A 28 0.63 -9.96 8.82
CA THR A 28 0.07 -10.93 7.86
C THR A 28 -0.37 -10.25 6.56
N THR A 29 -0.55 -11.03 5.49
CA THR A 29 -1.11 -10.58 4.20
C THR A 29 -2.42 -9.80 4.37
N ALA A 30 -3.34 -10.31 5.21
CA ALA A 30 -4.63 -9.69 5.45
C ALA A 30 -4.51 -8.33 6.17
N GLU A 31 -3.58 -8.20 7.11
CA GLU A 31 -3.31 -6.93 7.80
C GLU A 31 -2.69 -5.90 6.85
N ARG A 32 -1.69 -6.31 6.05
CA ARG A 32 -1.08 -5.44 5.03
C ARG A 32 -2.09 -4.99 3.98
N HIS A 33 -3.06 -5.85 3.62
CA HIS A 33 -4.17 -5.46 2.76
C HIS A 33 -5.03 -4.33 3.39
N ARG A 34 -5.29 -4.37 4.70
CA ARG A 34 -5.98 -3.28 5.41
C ARG A 34 -5.16 -1.99 5.40
N VAL A 35 -3.83 -2.08 5.49
CA VAL A 35 -2.93 -0.92 5.33
C VAL A 35 -3.05 -0.33 3.92
N ARG A 36 -3.03 -1.16 2.88
CA ARG A 36 -3.19 -0.74 1.47
C ARG A 36 -4.50 0.02 1.27
N ILE A 37 -5.60 -0.47 1.80
CA ILE A 37 -6.90 0.23 1.75
C ILE A 37 -6.80 1.61 2.43
N ALA A 38 -6.19 1.68 3.61
CA ALA A 38 -6.01 2.95 4.33
C ALA A 38 -5.15 3.95 3.55
N LEU A 39 -4.05 3.49 2.93
CA LEU A 39 -3.19 4.32 2.10
C LEU A 39 -3.87 4.80 0.82
N LYS A 40 -4.66 3.96 0.13
CA LYS A 40 -5.48 4.42 -1.02
C LYS A 40 -6.43 5.53 -0.61
N LYS A 41 -7.13 5.37 0.51
CA LYS A 41 -8.02 6.39 1.09
C LYS A 41 -7.28 7.68 1.47
N LEU A 42 -6.02 7.58 1.88
CA LEU A 42 -5.17 8.75 2.15
C LEU A 42 -4.73 9.41 0.85
N ARG A 43 -4.29 8.65 -0.15
CA ARG A 43 -3.88 9.16 -1.45
C ARG A 43 -4.99 9.97 -2.11
N TYR A 44 -6.21 9.44 -2.17
CA TYR A 44 -7.34 10.17 -2.72
C TYR A 44 -7.61 11.50 -2.00
N ALA A 45 -7.43 11.54 -0.68
CA ALA A 45 -7.56 12.78 0.07
C ALA A 45 -6.42 13.76 -0.25
N CYS A 46 -5.18 13.27 -0.37
CA CYS A 46 -4.04 14.09 -0.77
C CYS A 46 -4.18 14.62 -2.19
N ASP A 47 -4.55 13.79 -3.17
CA ASP A 47 -4.73 14.20 -4.56
C ASP A 47 -5.77 15.31 -4.69
N PHE A 48 -6.86 15.25 -3.90
CA PHE A 48 -7.91 16.28 -3.90
C PHE A 48 -7.52 17.57 -3.15
N LEU A 49 -6.79 17.45 -2.04
CA LEU A 49 -6.56 18.58 -1.11
C LEU A 49 -5.16 19.20 -1.22
N ALA A 50 -4.23 18.58 -1.94
CA ALA A 50 -2.84 19.05 -2.04
C ALA A 50 -2.73 20.46 -2.61
N GLY A 51 -3.65 20.86 -3.50
CA GLY A 51 -3.68 22.22 -4.07
C GLY A 51 -3.93 23.34 -3.04
N LEU A 52 -4.34 23.00 -1.81
CA LEU A 52 -4.53 23.97 -0.72
C LEU A 52 -3.23 24.25 0.07
N TYR A 53 -2.11 23.61 -0.27
CA TYR A 53 -0.85 23.66 0.48
C TYR A 53 0.34 23.91 -0.45
N PRO A 54 1.51 24.31 0.10
CA PRO A 54 2.71 24.50 -0.71
C PRO A 54 3.11 23.24 -1.50
N ALA A 55 3.34 23.41 -2.80
CA ALA A 55 3.55 22.31 -3.73
C ALA A 55 4.82 21.47 -3.42
N GLY A 56 5.86 22.09 -2.85
CA GLY A 56 7.11 21.42 -2.51
C GLY A 56 6.93 20.29 -1.49
N PRO A 57 6.51 20.59 -0.25
CA PRO A 57 6.21 19.59 0.78
C PRO A 57 5.20 18.53 0.32
N ALA A 58 4.12 18.95 -0.37
CA ALA A 58 3.11 18.04 -0.89
C ALA A 58 3.72 17.01 -1.88
N ARG A 59 4.58 17.46 -2.80
CA ARG A 59 5.26 16.59 -3.78
C ARG A 59 6.16 15.56 -3.10
N VAL A 60 6.93 15.97 -2.08
CA VAL A 60 7.80 15.04 -1.32
C VAL A 60 6.98 13.96 -0.63
N TYR A 61 5.87 14.35 0.02
CA TYR A 61 4.98 13.43 0.70
C TYR A 61 4.30 12.45 -0.26
N LEU A 62 3.71 12.96 -1.35
CA LEU A 62 3.05 12.16 -2.38
C LEU A 62 4.00 11.18 -3.06
N LYS A 63 5.27 11.58 -3.30
CA LYS A 63 6.29 10.68 -3.85
C LYS A 63 6.52 9.47 -2.93
N ARG A 64 6.69 9.69 -1.63
CA ARG A 64 6.88 8.59 -0.66
C ARG A 64 5.65 7.68 -0.57
N LEU A 65 4.45 8.27 -0.56
CA LEU A 65 3.20 7.53 -0.57
C LEU A 65 3.08 6.69 -1.85
N SER A 66 3.44 7.23 -3.01
CA SER A 66 3.35 6.52 -4.28
C SER A 66 4.31 5.35 -4.37
N VAL A 67 5.55 5.49 -3.91
CA VAL A 67 6.52 4.37 -3.87
C VAL A 67 5.95 3.21 -3.04
N LEU A 68 5.50 3.50 -1.82
CA LEU A 68 4.89 2.49 -0.94
C LEU A 68 3.64 1.85 -1.55
N GLN A 69 2.81 2.62 -2.24
CA GLN A 69 1.61 2.08 -2.88
C GLN A 69 1.92 1.19 -4.08
N ASN A 70 2.99 1.49 -4.83
CA ASN A 70 3.44 0.65 -5.95
C ASN A 70 3.92 -0.72 -5.44
N ASP A 71 4.75 -0.73 -4.38
CA ASP A 71 5.23 -1.97 -3.78
C ASP A 71 4.07 -2.81 -3.22
N MET A 72 3.13 -2.17 -2.51
CA MET A 72 1.92 -2.85 -2.05
C MET A 72 0.97 -3.25 -3.20
N GLY A 73 1.17 -2.70 -4.41
CA GLY A 73 0.56 -3.15 -5.67
C GLY A 73 0.95 -4.56 -5.99
N ILE A 74 2.24 -4.78 -6.14
CA ILE A 74 2.83 -6.09 -6.47
C ILE A 74 2.43 -7.15 -5.43
N PHE A 75 2.42 -6.78 -4.13
CA PHE A 75 1.97 -7.67 -3.07
C PHE A 75 0.51 -8.12 -3.24
N ASN A 76 -0.37 -7.19 -3.61
CA ASN A 76 -1.78 -7.50 -3.86
C ASN A 76 -1.94 -8.36 -5.13
N ASP A 77 -1.18 -8.08 -6.18
CA ASP A 77 -1.27 -8.80 -7.44
C ASP A 77 -0.91 -10.28 -7.26
N ALA A 78 0.09 -10.58 -6.42
CA ALA A 78 0.40 -11.95 -6.03
C ALA A 78 -0.75 -12.67 -5.30
N SER A 79 -1.41 -11.99 -4.36
CA SER A 79 -2.57 -12.55 -3.66
C SER A 79 -3.75 -12.81 -4.61
N VAL A 80 -3.99 -11.91 -5.57
CA VAL A 80 -5.04 -12.09 -6.59
C VAL A 80 -4.67 -13.23 -7.54
N ALA A 81 -3.42 -13.32 -7.99
CA ALA A 81 -2.95 -14.38 -8.86
C ALA A 81 -3.07 -15.76 -8.22
N GLU A 82 -2.75 -15.89 -6.94
CA GLU A 82 -2.95 -17.14 -6.19
C GLU A 82 -4.42 -17.56 -6.14
N GLN A 83 -5.34 -16.61 -5.90
CA GLN A 83 -6.77 -16.86 -5.91
C GLN A 83 -7.26 -17.30 -7.29
N VAL A 84 -6.88 -16.57 -8.35
CA VAL A 84 -7.29 -16.87 -9.73
C VAL A 84 -6.72 -18.22 -10.18
N ALA A 85 -5.45 -18.51 -9.88
CA ALA A 85 -4.85 -19.80 -10.18
C ALA A 85 -5.60 -20.96 -9.50
N GLY A 86 -6.01 -20.78 -8.23
CA GLY A 86 -6.82 -21.75 -7.50
C GLY A 86 -8.21 -21.96 -8.11
N GLN A 87 -8.86 -20.90 -8.59
CA GLN A 87 -10.15 -20.99 -9.27
C GLN A 87 -10.03 -21.70 -10.63
N LEU A 88 -8.96 -21.44 -11.38
CA LEU A 88 -8.75 -22.02 -12.71
C LEU A 88 -8.39 -23.51 -12.66
N CYS A 89 -7.68 -23.98 -11.64
CA CYS A 89 -7.36 -25.40 -11.49
C CYS A 89 -8.47 -26.21 -10.78
N ALA A 90 -9.52 -25.56 -10.29
CA ALA A 90 -10.61 -26.25 -9.59
C ALA A 90 -11.34 -27.19 -10.56
N GLY A 91 -11.19 -28.50 -10.36
CA GLY A 91 -11.80 -29.52 -11.22
C GLY A 91 -11.08 -29.74 -12.56
N VAL A 92 -9.88 -29.18 -12.73
CA VAL A 92 -9.05 -29.33 -13.95
C VAL A 92 -7.67 -29.87 -13.55
N PRO A 93 -7.48 -31.20 -13.46
CA PRO A 93 -6.23 -31.82 -13.03
C PRO A 93 -5.00 -31.37 -13.84
N GLU A 94 -5.17 -31.16 -15.15
CA GLU A 94 -4.11 -30.74 -16.07
C GLU A 94 -3.60 -29.32 -15.78
N ALA A 95 -4.41 -28.49 -15.10
CA ALA A 95 -4.06 -27.11 -14.76
C ALA A 95 -3.34 -26.98 -13.40
N VAL A 96 -3.23 -28.07 -12.62
CA VAL A 96 -2.66 -28.03 -11.26
C VAL A 96 -1.19 -27.60 -11.28
N ASP A 97 -0.38 -28.15 -12.19
CA ASP A 97 1.04 -27.80 -12.29
C ASP A 97 1.23 -26.35 -12.74
N GLY A 98 0.43 -25.88 -13.70
CA GLY A 98 0.43 -24.48 -14.12
C GLY A 98 0.08 -23.52 -12.98
N ALA A 99 -0.97 -23.83 -12.20
CA ALA A 99 -1.36 -23.04 -11.05
C ALA A 99 -0.26 -23.01 -9.97
N ARG A 100 0.44 -24.13 -9.75
CA ARG A 100 1.58 -24.18 -8.83
C ARG A 100 2.74 -23.30 -9.30
N LEU A 101 3.11 -23.36 -10.58
CA LEU A 101 4.17 -22.53 -11.16
C LEU A 101 3.88 -21.03 -11.00
N VAL A 102 2.63 -20.61 -11.25
CA VAL A 102 2.20 -19.21 -11.05
C VAL A 102 2.35 -18.78 -9.59
N LYS A 103 1.89 -19.62 -8.64
CA LYS A 103 2.01 -19.33 -7.20
C LYS A 103 3.47 -19.25 -6.75
N ASP A 104 4.31 -20.17 -7.20
CA ASP A 104 5.73 -20.22 -6.84
C ASP A 104 6.50 -19.01 -7.41
N TRP A 105 6.22 -18.61 -8.66
CA TRP A 105 6.77 -17.39 -9.25
C TRP A 105 6.43 -16.14 -8.45
N HIS A 106 5.16 -15.99 -8.05
CA HIS A 106 4.72 -14.87 -7.23
C HIS A 106 5.36 -14.89 -5.85
N ARG A 107 5.48 -16.05 -5.19
CA ARG A 107 6.12 -16.17 -3.88
C ARG A 107 7.56 -15.67 -3.92
N HIS A 108 8.35 -16.15 -4.87
CA HIS A 108 9.74 -15.70 -5.04
C HIS A 108 9.84 -14.18 -5.23
N ARG A 109 8.98 -13.61 -6.08
CA ARG A 109 8.94 -12.17 -6.32
C ARG A 109 8.56 -11.35 -5.08
N LEU A 110 7.72 -11.90 -4.20
CA LEU A 110 7.37 -11.25 -2.93
C LEU A 110 8.55 -11.27 -1.96
N ASP A 111 9.28 -12.38 -1.88
CA ASP A 111 10.46 -12.50 -1.03
C ASP A 111 11.54 -11.47 -1.40
N GLU A 112 11.75 -11.25 -2.72
CA GLU A 112 12.67 -10.21 -3.21
C GLU A 112 12.18 -8.78 -2.92
N LEU A 113 10.86 -8.54 -2.98
CA LEU A 113 10.27 -7.23 -2.76
C LEU A 113 10.20 -6.85 -1.27
N GLU A 114 10.10 -7.83 -0.39
CA GLU A 114 9.82 -7.66 1.03
C GLU A 114 10.74 -6.63 1.73
N PRO A 115 12.08 -6.67 1.57
CA PRO A 115 12.97 -5.68 2.18
C PRO A 115 12.72 -4.26 1.67
N HIS A 116 12.41 -4.11 0.37
CA HIS A 116 12.10 -2.82 -0.23
C HIS A 116 10.78 -2.28 0.30
N LEU A 117 9.76 -3.12 0.39
CA LEU A 117 8.43 -2.76 0.89
C LEU A 117 8.49 -2.30 2.36
N VAL A 118 9.20 -3.03 3.22
CA VAL A 118 9.38 -2.63 4.63
C VAL A 118 10.14 -1.31 4.75
N LYS A 119 11.16 -1.09 3.91
CA LYS A 119 11.91 0.17 3.85
C LYS A 119 11.04 1.33 3.35
N ALA A 120 10.21 1.10 2.34
CA ALA A 120 9.26 2.07 1.82
C ALA A 120 8.23 2.46 2.90
N TRP A 121 7.70 1.48 3.64
CA TRP A 121 6.83 1.73 4.79
C TRP A 121 7.51 2.61 5.84
N SER A 122 8.72 2.25 6.28
CA SER A 122 9.47 3.01 7.29
C SER A 122 9.73 4.46 6.85
N ARG A 123 10.09 4.68 5.58
CA ARG A 123 10.29 6.02 5.01
C ARG A 123 9.01 6.85 4.94
N PHE A 124 7.88 6.22 4.64
CA PHE A 124 6.57 6.85 4.63
C PHE A 124 6.09 7.18 6.05
N ALA A 125 6.25 6.26 7.00
CA ALA A 125 5.84 6.46 8.39
C ALA A 125 6.58 7.63 9.06
N LYS A 126 7.83 7.87 8.65
CA LYS A 126 8.66 9.02 9.08
C LYS A 126 8.44 10.29 8.23
N ALA A 127 7.59 10.25 7.21
CA ALA A 127 7.36 11.42 6.35
C ALA A 127 6.60 12.50 7.11
N ARG A 128 7.12 13.73 7.10
CA ARG A 128 6.43 14.89 7.63
C ARG A 128 5.19 15.17 6.76
N PRO A 129 3.97 15.13 7.31
CA PRO A 129 2.79 15.45 6.53
C PRO A 129 2.76 16.93 6.15
N PHE A 130 2.46 17.22 4.88
CA PHE A 130 2.54 18.57 4.32
C PHE A 130 1.47 19.55 4.86
N TRP A 131 0.44 19.04 5.54
CA TRP A 131 -0.65 19.83 6.13
C TRP A 131 -0.44 20.17 7.62
N ARG A 132 0.71 19.80 8.19
CA ARG A 132 1.11 20.11 9.58
C ARG A 132 2.07 21.31 9.62
N GLU A 133 1.82 22.31 8.80
CA GLU A 133 2.49 23.61 8.95
C GLU A 133 1.96 24.31 10.21
#